data_AF-A0A931JY17-F1
#
_entry.id   AF-A0A931JY17-F1
#
_cell.length_a   1.000
_cell.length_b   1.000
_cell.length_c   1.000
_cell.angle_alpha   90.00
_cell.angle_beta   90.00
_cell.angle_gamma   90.00
#
_symmetry.space_group_name_H-M   'P 1'
#
loop_
_entity.id
_entity.type
_entity.pdbx_description
1 polymer ?
#
loop_
_entity_poly.entity_id
_entity_poly.type
_entity_poly.pdbx_seq_one_letter_code
_entity_poly.pdbx_strand_id
1 'polypeptide(L)'
;MTDRDDALVLEFLSRTDAPCPACGYNCHALTRPACPECNAPLTLALHSEQARLGPWATAALPFALGAGFDGVVSILLAFGLVAFPPRGGAVYRMLTILSIFVVLALVQLVVLQAMYRRRHRFLAMPRRAQWHRAFVLFAGVFFFHAIYGLVIAGVL
;
A
#
# COMPACT_ATOMS: atom_id res chain seq x y z
N MET A 1 21.13 -3.50 20.23
CA MET A 1 20.87 -4.83 19.63
C MET A 1 21.77 -5.79 20.37
N THR A 2 21.23 -6.89 20.86
CA THR A 2 21.77 -7.55 22.04
C THR A 2 22.85 -8.57 21.69
N ASP A 3 23.80 -8.79 22.61
CA ASP A 3 24.83 -9.86 22.56
C ASP A 3 24.22 -11.24 22.20
N ARG A 4 22.97 -11.45 22.61
CA ARG A 4 22.18 -12.65 22.27
C ARG A 4 21.83 -12.77 20.78
N ASP A 5 21.49 -11.67 20.11
CA ASP A 5 21.12 -11.69 18.69
C ASP A 5 22.35 -12.03 17.83
N ASP A 6 23.51 -11.46 18.19
CA ASP A 6 24.79 -11.73 17.55
C ASP A 6 25.19 -13.20 17.73
N ALA A 7 25.05 -13.76 18.94
CA ALA A 7 25.30 -15.17 19.19
C ALA A 7 24.44 -16.10 18.33
N LEU A 8 23.15 -15.78 18.12
CA LEU A 8 22.26 -16.56 17.26
C LEU A 8 22.69 -16.51 15.79
N VAL A 9 23.12 -15.34 15.29
CA VAL A 9 23.65 -15.19 13.92
C VAL A 9 24.87 -16.08 13.73
N LEU A 10 25.80 -16.04 14.68
CA LEU A 10 27.01 -16.85 14.64
C LEU A 10 26.71 -18.34 14.73
N GLU A 11 25.80 -18.76 15.61
CA GLU A 11 25.37 -20.15 15.73
C GLU A 11 24.75 -20.67 14.42
N PHE A 12 23.86 -19.89 13.80
CA PHE A 12 23.23 -20.25 12.53
C PHE A 12 24.27 -20.39 11.41
N LEU A 13 25.13 -19.39 11.25
CA LEU A 13 26.17 -19.37 10.21
C LEU A 13 27.28 -20.40 10.46
N SER A 14 27.43 -20.90 11.69
CA SER A 14 28.34 -22.02 12.00
C SER A 14 27.86 -23.37 11.45
N ARG A 15 26.56 -23.49 11.15
CA ARG A 15 25.90 -24.73 10.69
C ARG A 15 25.33 -24.63 9.28
N THR A 16 25.33 -23.45 8.67
CA THR A 16 24.62 -23.19 7.41
C THR A 16 25.42 -22.24 6.54
N ASP A 17 25.67 -22.65 5.30
CA ASP A 17 26.18 -21.76 4.26
C ASP A 17 25.09 -20.78 3.84
N ALA A 18 25.39 -19.48 3.92
CA ALA A 18 24.47 -18.43 3.49
C ALA A 18 25.27 -17.28 2.85
N PRO A 19 24.94 -16.85 1.63
CA PRO A 19 25.61 -15.73 0.99
C PRO A 19 25.22 -14.40 1.66
N CYS A 20 26.17 -13.49 1.78
CA CYS A 20 25.93 -12.13 2.24
C CYS A 20 24.95 -11.43 1.28
N PRO A 21 23.86 -10.81 1.77
CA PRO A 21 22.89 -10.14 0.91
C PRO A 21 23.44 -8.87 0.25
N ALA A 22 24.56 -8.32 0.75
CA ALA A 22 25.18 -7.11 0.21
C ALA A 22 26.20 -7.40 -0.90
N CYS A 23 27.06 -8.41 -0.73
CA CYS A 23 28.17 -8.67 -1.66
C CYS A 23 28.23 -10.11 -2.21
N GLY A 24 27.39 -11.04 -1.71
CA GLY A 24 27.35 -12.42 -2.16
C GLY A 24 28.40 -13.36 -1.54
N TYR A 25 29.34 -12.86 -0.72
CA TYR A 25 30.34 -13.70 -0.03
C TYR A 25 29.68 -14.75 0.87
N ASN A 26 30.16 -15.99 0.88
CA ASN A 26 29.62 -17.03 1.78
C ASN A 26 29.98 -16.73 3.24
N CYS A 27 28.99 -16.42 4.07
CA CYS A 27 29.15 -16.07 5.47
C CYS A 27 29.26 -17.28 6.42
N HIS A 28 29.72 -18.42 5.95
CA HIS A 28 29.90 -19.61 6.77
C HIS A 28 30.98 -19.42 7.85
N ALA A 29 30.71 -19.92 9.05
CA ALA A 29 31.64 -19.96 10.19
C ALA A 29 32.30 -18.63 10.56
N LEU A 30 31.55 -17.53 10.51
CA LEU A 30 32.05 -16.23 10.97
C LEU A 30 32.31 -16.23 12.48
N THR A 31 33.28 -15.41 12.92
CA THR A 31 33.59 -15.14 14.33
C THR A 31 33.00 -13.83 14.86
N ARG A 32 32.44 -13.01 13.95
CA ARG A 32 31.80 -11.74 14.22
C ARG A 32 30.52 -11.59 13.39
N PRO A 33 29.49 -10.90 13.89
CA PRO A 33 28.20 -10.71 13.19
C PRO A 33 28.31 -9.67 12.06
N ALA A 34 29.39 -9.72 11.27
CA ALA A 34 29.66 -8.81 10.18
C ALA A 34 30.38 -9.54 9.05
N CYS A 35 29.98 -9.24 7.80
CA CYS A 35 30.64 -9.82 6.64
C CYS A 35 32.12 -9.41 6.59
N PRO A 36 33.07 -10.33 6.37
CA PRO A 36 34.50 -10.00 6.35
C PRO A 36 34.91 -9.18 5.13
N GLU A 37 34.15 -9.28 4.02
CA GLU A 37 34.47 -8.58 2.77
C GLU A 37 33.93 -7.15 2.75
N CYS A 38 32.64 -6.96 3.01
CA CYS A 38 31.99 -5.65 2.91
C CYS A 38 31.73 -4.97 4.25
N ASN A 39 32.06 -5.63 5.37
CA ASN A 39 31.83 -5.16 6.73
C ASN A 39 30.35 -4.83 7.05
N ALA A 40 29.41 -5.33 6.25
CA ALA A 40 27.99 -5.14 6.51
C ALA A 40 27.57 -5.94 7.76
N PRO A 41 26.86 -5.31 8.72
CA PRO A 41 26.33 -6.01 9.89
C PRO A 41 25.30 -7.06 9.45
N LEU A 42 25.37 -8.25 10.03
CA LEU A 42 24.48 -9.37 9.73
C LEU A 42 23.47 -9.54 10.86
N THR A 43 22.21 -9.75 10.48
CA THR A 43 21.12 -10.03 11.42
C THR A 43 20.32 -11.22 10.91
N LEU A 44 19.83 -12.06 11.82
CA LEU A 44 18.91 -13.14 11.47
C LEU A 44 17.50 -12.58 11.32
N ALA A 45 16.90 -12.81 10.15
CA ALA A 45 15.52 -12.43 9.87
C ALA A 45 14.74 -13.62 9.34
N LEU A 46 13.52 -13.81 9.84
CA LEU A 46 12.57 -14.76 9.29
C LEU A 46 11.90 -14.16 8.06
N HIS A 47 12.16 -14.75 6.89
CA HIS A 47 11.44 -14.41 5.67
C HIS A 47 10.37 -15.48 5.37
N SER A 48 9.20 -15.04 4.94
CA SER A 48 8.17 -15.93 4.41
C SER A 48 8.01 -15.65 2.93
N GLU A 49 8.23 -16.66 2.09
CA GLU A 49 8.01 -16.55 0.64
C GLU A 49 6.56 -16.18 0.28
N GLN A 50 5.63 -16.44 1.20
CA GLN A 50 4.21 -16.13 1.06
C GLN A 50 3.88 -14.68 1.45
N ALA A 51 4.69 -14.06 2.32
CA ALA A 51 4.48 -12.71 2.84
C ALA A 51 5.07 -11.62 1.92
N ARG A 52 4.70 -11.64 0.63
CA ARG A 52 5.12 -10.59 -0.30
C ARG A 52 4.23 -9.35 -0.16
N LEU A 53 4.85 -8.19 0.04
CA LEU A 53 4.14 -6.92 0.12
C LEU A 53 3.54 -6.48 -1.23
N GLY A 54 4.09 -6.95 -2.35
CA GLY A 54 3.69 -6.55 -3.70
C GLY A 54 2.18 -6.63 -3.97
N PRO A 55 1.54 -7.81 -3.89
CA PRO A 55 0.10 -7.95 -4.15
C PRO A 55 -0.78 -7.10 -3.23
N TRP A 56 -0.41 -7.01 -1.94
CA TRP A 56 -1.14 -6.17 -0.99
C TRP A 56 -1.02 -4.68 -1.35
N ALA A 57 0.17 -4.22 -1.72
CA ALA A 57 0.39 -2.85 -2.16
C ALA A 57 -0.37 -2.55 -3.45
N THR A 58 -0.35 -3.45 -4.45
CA THR A 58 -1.14 -3.32 -5.69
C THR A 58 -2.64 -3.23 -5.41
N ALA A 59 -3.15 -3.99 -4.43
CA ALA A 59 -4.54 -3.92 -4.03
C ALA A 59 -4.90 -2.61 -3.31
N ALA A 60 -4.00 -2.08 -2.48
CA ALA A 60 -4.22 -0.89 -1.67
C ALA A 60 -4.05 0.43 -2.45
N LEU A 61 -3.12 0.45 -3.41
CA LEU A 61 -2.78 1.59 -4.25
C LEU A 61 -3.99 2.29 -4.92
N PRO A 62 -4.93 1.59 -5.60
CA PRO A 62 -6.05 2.25 -6.26
C PRO A 62 -6.98 2.98 -5.28
N PHE A 63 -7.19 2.45 -4.08
CA PHE A 63 -7.98 3.13 -3.04
C PHE A 63 -7.27 4.36 -2.48
N ALA A 64 -5.94 4.29 -2.32
CA ALA A 64 -5.16 5.44 -1.88
C ALA A 64 -5.16 6.56 -2.93
N LEU A 65 -4.99 6.20 -4.21
CA LEU A 65 -5.04 7.15 -5.32
C LEU A 65 -6.42 7.78 -5.48
N GLY A 66 -7.50 6.98 -5.46
CA GLY A 66 -8.85 7.52 -5.58
C GLY A 66 -9.25 8.36 -4.37
N ALA A 67 -8.93 7.95 -3.14
CA ALA A 67 -9.15 8.78 -1.95
C ALA A 67 -8.40 10.12 -2.02
N GLY A 68 -7.15 10.11 -2.49
CA GLY A 68 -6.35 11.32 -2.68
C GLY A 68 -6.93 12.24 -3.76
N PHE A 69 -7.29 11.68 -4.91
CA PHE A 69 -7.91 12.42 -6.02
C PHE A 69 -9.25 13.04 -5.61
N ASP A 70 -10.16 12.23 -5.08
CA ASP A 70 -11.50 12.69 -4.65
C ASP A 70 -11.41 13.74 -3.54
N GLY A 71 -10.45 13.58 -2.62
CA GLY A 71 -10.17 14.56 -1.57
C GLY A 71 -9.70 15.90 -2.12
N VAL A 72 -8.74 15.89 -3.05
CA VAL A 72 -8.23 17.13 -3.69
C VAL A 72 -9.34 17.80 -4.50
N VAL A 73 -10.10 17.06 -5.31
CA VAL A 73 -11.23 17.61 -6.08
C VAL A 73 -12.28 18.23 -5.14
N SER A 74 -12.60 17.56 -4.03
CA SER A 74 -13.52 18.09 -3.01
C SER A 74 -13.04 19.41 -2.43
N ILE A 75 -11.74 19.52 -2.10
CA ILE A 75 -11.15 20.77 -1.57
C ILE A 75 -11.24 21.89 -2.60
N LEU A 76 -10.92 21.62 -3.87
CA LEU A 76 -10.99 22.61 -4.93
C LEU A 76 -12.42 23.10 -5.17
N LEU A 77 -13.40 22.19 -5.18
CA LEU A 77 -14.82 22.53 -5.33
C LEU A 77 -15.34 23.34 -4.13
N ALA A 78 -15.00 22.92 -2.91
CA ALA A 78 -15.38 23.64 -1.69
C ALA A 78 -14.79 25.05 -1.67
N PHE A 79 -13.50 25.19 -2.04
CA PHE A 79 -12.86 26.49 -2.18
C PHE A 79 -13.56 27.36 -3.23
N GLY A 80 -13.85 26.82 -4.42
CA GLY A 80 -14.56 27.53 -5.48
C GLY A 80 -15.95 28.02 -5.05
N LEU A 81 -16.70 27.20 -4.30
CA LEU A 81 -18.00 27.57 -3.74
C LEU A 81 -17.92 28.74 -2.75
N VAL A 82 -16.87 28.80 -1.93
CA VAL A 82 -16.68 29.87 -0.94
C VAL A 82 -16.14 31.15 -1.57
N ALA A 83 -15.13 31.02 -2.45
CA ALA A 83 -14.47 32.17 -3.08
C ALA A 83 -15.32 32.82 -4.18
N PHE A 84 -16.11 32.02 -4.91
CA PHE A 84 -16.92 32.45 -6.05
C PHE A 84 -18.34 31.87 -5.96
N PRO A 85 -19.17 32.33 -5.01
CA PRO A 85 -20.48 31.72 -4.75
C PRO A 85 -21.37 31.78 -5.99
N PRO A 86 -21.79 30.63 -6.55
CA PRO A 86 -22.66 30.62 -7.71
C PRO A 86 -24.05 31.14 -7.34
N ARG A 87 -24.78 31.65 -8.34
CA ARG A 87 -26.15 32.15 -8.15
C ARG A 87 -27.19 31.13 -8.64
N GLY A 88 -28.34 31.10 -7.98
CA GLY A 88 -29.48 30.26 -8.37
C GLY A 88 -29.21 28.75 -8.26
N GLY A 89 -29.79 27.95 -9.17
CA GLY A 89 -29.74 26.48 -9.13
C GLY A 89 -28.35 25.85 -9.31
N ALA A 90 -27.34 26.63 -9.69
CA ALA A 90 -25.96 26.15 -9.81
C ALA A 90 -25.34 25.76 -8.46
N VAL A 91 -25.74 26.41 -7.36
CA VAL A 91 -25.28 26.09 -6.00
C VAL A 91 -25.61 24.64 -5.65
N TYR A 92 -26.86 24.21 -5.85
CA TYR A 92 -27.30 22.86 -5.52
C TYR A 92 -26.58 21.80 -6.34
N ARG A 93 -26.34 22.05 -7.64
CA ARG A 93 -25.56 21.12 -8.48
C ARG A 93 -24.13 20.96 -7.99
N MET A 94 -23.45 22.06 -7.65
CA MET A 94 -22.09 22.01 -7.12
C MET A 94 -22.02 21.33 -5.75
N LEU A 95 -22.98 21.59 -4.85
CA LEU A 95 -23.06 20.92 -3.55
C LEU A 95 -23.30 19.41 -3.71
N THR A 96 -24.16 19.00 -4.63
CA THR A 96 -24.36 17.58 -4.97
C THR A 96 -23.05 16.96 -5.44
N ILE A 97 -22.36 17.54 -6.42
CA ILE A 97 -21.08 17.01 -6.92
C ILE A 97 -20.05 16.93 -5.79
N LEU A 98 -19.90 17.98 -4.99
CA LEU A 98 -19.00 18.02 -3.84
C LEU A 98 -19.31 16.88 -2.84
N SER A 99 -20.58 16.73 -2.46
CA SER A 99 -20.99 15.70 -1.50
C SER A 99 -20.65 14.30 -1.98
N ILE A 100 -20.78 14.03 -3.29
CA ILE A 100 -20.45 12.72 -3.83
C ILE A 100 -18.94 12.46 -3.76
N PHE A 101 -18.09 13.42 -4.17
CA PHE A 101 -16.63 13.26 -4.05
C PHE A 101 -16.18 13.06 -2.60
N VAL A 102 -16.77 13.80 -1.65
CA VAL A 102 -16.48 13.62 -0.22
C VAL A 102 -16.86 12.21 0.25
N VAL A 103 -18.05 11.73 -0.10
CA VAL A 103 -18.49 10.38 0.27
C VAL A 103 -17.59 9.32 -0.35
N LEU A 104 -17.24 9.45 -1.63
CA LEU A 104 -16.34 8.51 -2.31
C LEU A 104 -14.96 8.48 -1.65
N ALA A 105 -14.37 9.64 -1.34
CA ALA A 105 -13.10 9.73 -0.63
C ALA A 105 -13.17 8.99 0.72
N LEU A 106 -14.23 9.22 1.52
CA LEU A 106 -14.42 8.58 2.82
C LEU A 106 -14.59 7.07 2.71
N VAL A 107 -15.38 6.59 1.74
CA VAL A 107 -15.55 5.15 1.48
C VAL A 107 -14.21 4.50 1.16
N GLN A 108 -13.41 5.13 0.30
CA GLN A 108 -12.09 4.62 -0.06
C GLN A 108 -11.12 4.57 1.13
N LEU A 109 -11.14 5.59 2.00
CA LEU A 109 -10.35 5.60 3.24
C LEU A 109 -10.80 4.50 4.21
N VAL A 110 -12.11 4.27 4.35
CA VAL A 110 -12.64 3.18 5.19
C VAL A 110 -12.20 1.81 4.66
N VAL A 111 -12.28 1.60 3.35
CA VAL A 111 -11.82 0.35 2.72
C VAL A 111 -10.32 0.18 2.89
N LEU A 112 -9.52 1.21 2.65
CA LEU A 112 -8.07 1.18 2.83
C LEU A 112 -7.69 0.88 4.29
N GLN A 113 -8.36 1.50 5.25
CA GLN A 113 -8.16 1.23 6.67
C GLN A 113 -8.56 -0.21 7.05
N ALA A 114 -9.65 -0.72 6.49
CA ALA A 114 -10.05 -2.12 6.67
C ALA A 114 -9.03 -3.10 6.07
N MET A 115 -8.47 -2.79 4.90
CA MET A 115 -7.40 -3.55 4.27
C MET A 115 -6.10 -3.53 5.08
N TYR A 116 -5.75 -2.38 5.66
CA TYR A 116 -4.60 -2.24 6.56
C TYR A 116 -4.77 -3.10 7.81
N ARG A 117 -5.93 -3.00 8.49
CA ARG A 117 -6.26 -3.82 9.67
C ARG A 117 -6.30 -5.32 9.38
N ARG A 118 -6.68 -5.72 8.15
CA ARG A 118 -6.76 -7.13 7.71
C ARG A 118 -5.53 -7.59 6.92
N ARG A 119 -4.43 -6.81 6.92
CA ARG A 119 -3.20 -7.11 6.18
C ARG A 119 -2.67 -8.51 6.46
N HIS A 120 -2.63 -8.93 7.72
CA HIS A 120 -2.13 -10.26 8.09
C HIS A 120 -2.93 -11.40 7.45
N ARG A 121 -4.26 -11.26 7.36
CA ARG A 121 -5.12 -12.27 6.71
C ARG A 121 -4.85 -12.32 5.21
N PHE A 122 -4.63 -11.18 4.57
CA PHE A 122 -4.30 -11.12 3.14
C PHE A 122 -2.94 -11.79 2.86
N LEU A 123 -1.92 -11.47 3.66
CA LEU A 123 -0.57 -12.04 3.51
C LEU A 123 -0.51 -13.55 3.80
N ALA A 124 -1.45 -14.09 4.58
CA ALA A 124 -1.57 -15.52 4.83
C ALA A 124 -2.18 -16.32 3.65
N MET A 125 -2.67 -15.65 2.59
CA MET A 125 -3.29 -16.34 1.46
C MET A 125 -2.24 -16.91 0.49
N PRO A 126 -2.57 -17.98 -0.26
CA PRO A 126 -1.71 -18.46 -1.35
C PRO A 126 -1.42 -17.36 -2.36
N ARG A 127 -0.19 -17.33 -2.89
CA ARG A 127 0.29 -16.29 -3.81
C ARG A 127 -0.64 -16.02 -4.99
N ARG A 128 -1.19 -17.07 -5.61
CA ARG A 128 -2.14 -16.94 -6.74
C ARG A 128 -3.42 -16.22 -6.33
N ALA A 129 -3.94 -16.53 -5.14
CA ALA A 129 -5.14 -15.88 -4.60
C ALA A 129 -4.91 -14.41 -4.23
N GLN A 130 -3.71 -14.08 -3.69
CA GLN A 130 -3.35 -12.68 -3.41
C GLN A 130 -3.37 -11.82 -4.68
N TRP A 131 -2.70 -12.28 -5.75
CA TRP A 131 -2.66 -11.55 -7.02
C TRP A 131 -4.02 -11.44 -7.68
N HIS A 132 -4.82 -12.52 -7.67
CA HIS A 132 -6.17 -12.47 -8.21
C HIS A 132 -7.03 -11.43 -7.49
N ARG A 133 -7.03 -11.43 -6.14
CA ARG A 133 -7.78 -10.42 -5.36
C ARG A 133 -7.25 -9.00 -5.59
N ALA A 134 -5.93 -8.83 -5.67
CA ALA A 134 -5.33 -7.53 -5.94
C ALA A 134 -5.80 -6.97 -7.30
N PHE A 135 -5.79 -7.81 -8.34
CA PHE A 135 -6.23 -7.42 -9.67
C PHE A 135 -7.73 -7.11 -9.73
N VAL A 136 -8.56 -7.94 -9.08
CA VAL A 136 -10.02 -7.70 -9.00
C VAL A 136 -10.33 -6.37 -8.31
N LEU A 137 -9.66 -6.07 -7.19
CA LEU A 137 -9.82 -4.80 -6.48
C LEU A 137 -9.36 -3.62 -7.34
N PHE A 138 -8.19 -3.75 -7.98
CA PHE A 138 -7.65 -2.72 -8.86
C PHE A 138 -8.58 -2.41 -10.03
N ALA A 139 -8.98 -3.44 -10.79
CA ALA A 139 -9.89 -3.30 -11.91
C ALA A 139 -11.24 -2.74 -11.45
N GLY A 140 -11.78 -3.24 -10.33
CA GLY A 140 -13.05 -2.78 -9.77
C GLY A 140 -13.05 -1.28 -9.45
N VAL A 141 -12.03 -0.78 -8.76
CA VAL A 141 -11.91 0.65 -8.43
C VAL A 141 -11.74 1.48 -9.71
N PHE A 142 -10.93 1.02 -10.66
CA PHE A 142 -10.71 1.71 -11.93
C PHE A 142 -12.02 1.85 -12.74
N PHE A 143 -12.72 0.75 -12.98
CA PHE A 143 -13.98 0.77 -13.74
C PHE A 143 -15.06 1.57 -13.04
N PHE A 144 -15.15 1.48 -11.71
CA PHE A 144 -16.10 2.28 -10.93
C PHE A 144 -15.87 3.79 -11.14
N HIS A 145 -14.62 4.27 -11.01
CA HIS A 145 -14.31 5.69 -11.23
C HIS A 145 -14.48 6.11 -12.68
N ALA A 146 -14.12 5.27 -13.65
CA ALA A 146 -14.29 5.57 -15.07
C ALA A 146 -15.78 5.76 -15.42
N ILE A 147 -16.65 4.85 -14.97
CA ILE A 147 -18.10 4.95 -15.18
C ILE A 147 -18.64 6.20 -14.48
N TYR A 148 -18.25 6.42 -13.22
CA TYR A 148 -18.72 7.57 -12.46
C TYR A 148 -18.29 8.90 -13.10
N GLY A 149 -17.05 9.00 -13.58
CA GLY A 149 -16.55 10.16 -14.32
C GLY A 149 -17.33 10.42 -15.60
N LEU A 150 -17.68 9.37 -16.37
CA LEU A 150 -18.52 9.49 -17.55
C LEU A 150 -19.94 9.98 -17.22
N VAL A 151 -20.53 9.50 -16.12
CA VAL A 151 -21.85 9.96 -15.66
C VAL A 151 -21.82 11.44 -15.29
N ILE A 152 -20.83 11.90 -14.52
CA ILE A 152 -20.69 13.32 -14.21
C ILE A 152 -20.50 14.14 -15.48
N ALA A 153 -19.62 13.69 -16.39
CA ALA A 153 -19.32 14.41 -17.63
C ALA A 153 -20.53 14.54 -18.56
N GLY A 154 -21.44 13.55 -18.55
CA GLY A 154 -22.69 13.62 -19.32
C GLY A 154 -23.80 14.44 -18.66
N VAL A 155 -23.67 14.79 -17.37
CA VAL A 155 -24.63 15.61 -16.61
C VAL A 155 -24.24 17.10 -16.63
N LEU A 156 -22.97 17.41 -16.87
CA LEU A 156 -22.43 18.78 -17.03
C LEU A 156 -22.67 19.32 -18.43
#